data_AF-A0A955X7U4-F1
#
_entry.id   AF-A0A955X7U4-F1
#
_cell.length_a   1.000
_cell.length_b   1.000
_cell.length_c   1.000
_cell.angle_alpha   90.00
_cell.angle_beta   90.00
_cell.angle_gamma   90.00
#
_symmetry.space_group_name_H-M   'P 1'
#
loop_
_entity.id
_entity.type
_entity.pdbx_description
1 polymer ?
#
loop_
_entity_poly.entity_id
_entity_poly.type
_entity_poly.pdbx_seq_one_letter_code
_entity_poly.pdbx_strand_id
1 'polypeptide(L)'
;MRLFRPTGHLELALVFGAGMRAWPPRLPDQPIFYPVLNRAYGQQIASRWNTAAPGRVGYVTEFEVDDAVAARWPRQVVGASVHEELWVPAEALPEFNAALVGLIRVVDAFYGEGFTGLVPETGPLAGLDAVAQRAVVVADPEAAVAECPVPVFLHYPLWVRMGAGEWQDDLRAAWGERHRHIALLEVGDAG
;
A
#
# COMPACT_ATOMS: atom_id res chain seq x y z
N MET A 1 1.81 -12.73 14.29
CA MET A 1 0.53 -12.01 14.38
C MET A 1 0.27 -11.34 13.06
N ARG A 2 -0.91 -11.56 12.47
CA ARG A 2 -1.33 -10.87 11.24
C ARG A 2 -1.98 -9.54 11.59
N LEU A 3 -1.54 -8.48 10.92
CA LEU A 3 -1.98 -7.11 11.14
C LEU A 3 -2.26 -6.44 9.79
N PHE A 4 -3.04 -5.37 9.86
CA PHE A 4 -3.39 -4.57 8.70
C PHE A 4 -3.04 -3.11 8.94
N ARG A 5 -2.80 -2.36 7.87
CA ARG A 5 -2.68 -0.91 7.96
C ARG A 5 -3.35 -0.24 6.78
N PRO A 6 -4.38 0.58 7.01
CA PRO A 6 -4.90 1.47 6.00
C PRO A 6 -3.92 2.63 5.77
N THR A 7 -3.71 3.00 4.52
CA THR A 7 -2.72 4.03 4.15
C THR A 7 -3.12 4.78 2.89
N GLY A 8 -2.59 6.00 2.73
CA GLY A 8 -2.70 6.77 1.49
C GLY A 8 -1.49 6.53 0.56
N HIS A 9 -1.57 7.07 -0.66
CA HIS A 9 -0.53 6.91 -1.67
C HIS A 9 0.88 7.36 -1.24
N LEU A 10 1.01 8.44 -0.46
CA LEU A 10 2.32 8.95 -0.03
C LEU A 10 3.04 8.00 0.92
N GLU A 11 2.36 7.50 1.95
CA GLU A 11 2.96 6.54 2.89
C GLU A 11 3.20 5.19 2.22
N LEU A 12 2.29 4.73 1.34
CA LEU A 12 2.51 3.51 0.57
C LEU A 12 3.71 3.62 -0.38
N ALA A 13 3.98 4.79 -0.98
CA ALA A 13 5.18 5.03 -1.77
C ALA A 13 6.48 4.94 -0.94
N LEU A 14 6.44 5.34 0.34
CA LEU A 14 7.58 5.18 1.24
C LEU A 14 7.81 3.71 1.60
N VAL A 15 6.73 2.95 1.85
CA VAL A 15 6.81 1.49 2.08
C VAL A 15 7.39 0.78 0.85
N PHE A 16 6.99 1.21 -0.35
CA PHE A 16 7.58 0.75 -1.60
C PHE A 16 9.08 1.04 -1.68
N GLY A 17 9.49 2.28 -1.38
CA GLY A 17 10.91 2.67 -1.35
C GLY A 17 11.72 1.88 -0.31
N ALA A 18 11.08 1.43 0.77
CA ALA A 18 11.65 0.52 1.76
C ALA A 18 11.59 -0.96 1.35
N GLY A 19 11.29 -1.26 0.09
CA GLY A 19 11.25 -2.61 -0.45
C GLY A 19 10.12 -3.47 0.11
N MET A 20 9.00 -2.85 0.55
CA MET A 20 7.87 -3.52 1.21
C MET A 20 8.24 -4.24 2.51
N ARG A 21 9.35 -3.83 3.17
CA ARG A 21 9.89 -4.50 4.37
C ARG A 21 9.83 -3.66 5.64
N ALA A 22 9.41 -2.41 5.54
CA ALA A 22 9.36 -1.52 6.70
C ALA A 22 8.31 -0.43 6.51
N TRP A 23 7.73 -0.01 7.63
CA TRP A 23 6.96 1.22 7.73
C TRP A 23 7.89 2.42 7.91
N PRO A 24 7.62 3.57 7.26
CA PRO A 24 8.47 4.75 7.41
C PRO A 24 8.39 5.32 8.83
N PRO A 25 9.45 6.01 9.30
CA PRO A 25 9.42 6.73 10.57
C PRO A 25 8.21 7.66 10.66
N ARG A 26 7.65 7.78 11.87
CA ARG A 26 6.55 8.71 12.13
C ARG A 26 7.06 10.14 12.10
N LEU A 27 6.18 11.07 11.71
CA LEU A 27 6.48 12.50 11.86
C LEU A 27 6.56 12.86 13.36
N PRO A 28 7.28 13.93 13.74
CA PRO A 28 7.43 14.30 15.16
C PRO A 28 6.11 14.51 15.92
N ASP A 29 5.05 14.88 15.21
CA ASP A 29 3.70 15.09 15.74
C ASP A 29 2.85 13.81 15.81
N GLN A 30 3.39 12.67 15.36
CA GLN A 30 2.71 11.38 15.30
C GLN A 30 3.34 10.43 16.33
N PRO A 31 2.89 10.44 17.61
CA PRO A 31 3.57 9.74 18.70
C PRO A 31 3.46 8.22 18.62
N ILE A 32 2.53 7.71 17.80
CA ILE A 32 2.29 6.28 17.66
C ILE A 32 2.19 5.85 16.19
N PHE A 33 2.64 4.63 15.95
CA PHE A 33 2.28 3.80 14.82
C PHE A 33 1.16 2.85 15.26
N TYR A 34 0.05 2.84 14.52
CA TYR A 34 -1.11 2.02 14.86
C TYR A 34 -1.52 1.12 13.69
N PRO A 35 -1.21 -0.18 13.76
CA PRO A 35 -1.81 -1.17 12.88
C PRO A 35 -3.11 -1.71 13.48
N VAL A 36 -4.03 -2.10 12.62
CA VAL A 36 -5.33 -2.65 13.01
C VAL A 36 -5.31 -4.18 12.95
N LEU A 37 -6.11 -4.84 13.79
CA LEU A 37 -6.07 -6.30 13.94
C LEU A 37 -6.95 -7.03 12.92
N ASN A 38 -7.78 -6.33 12.16
CA ASN A 38 -8.65 -6.95 11.17
C ASN A 38 -8.81 -6.12 9.89
N ARG A 39 -8.93 -6.85 8.76
CA ARG A 39 -9.06 -6.27 7.42
C ARG A 39 -10.29 -5.38 7.29
N ALA A 40 -11.43 -5.76 7.88
CA ALA A 40 -12.68 -5.03 7.78
C ALA A 40 -12.58 -3.61 8.37
N TYR A 41 -11.88 -3.45 9.51
CA TYR A 41 -11.62 -2.13 10.08
C TYR A 41 -10.66 -1.32 9.19
N GLY A 42 -9.61 -1.96 8.64
CA GLY A 42 -8.73 -1.34 7.64
C GLY A 42 -9.50 -0.84 6.42
N GLN A 43 -10.41 -1.64 5.87
CA GLN A 43 -11.25 -1.28 4.74
C GLN A 43 -12.18 -0.11 5.05
N GLN A 44 -12.78 -0.07 6.25
CA GLN A 44 -13.58 1.08 6.68
C GLN A 44 -12.74 2.37 6.70
N ILE A 45 -11.51 2.31 7.22
CA ILE A 45 -10.63 3.49 7.24
C ILE A 45 -10.24 3.92 5.83
N ALA A 46 -9.78 2.97 5.02
CA ALA A 46 -9.32 3.23 3.67
C ALA A 46 -10.44 3.81 2.79
N SER A 47 -11.63 3.20 2.81
CA SER A 47 -12.76 3.58 1.96
C SER A 47 -13.47 4.87 2.36
N ARG A 48 -13.39 5.28 3.63
CA ARG A 48 -14.13 6.45 4.15
C ARG A 48 -13.22 7.66 4.39
N TRP A 49 -12.09 7.47 5.05
CA TRP A 49 -11.23 8.57 5.47
C TRP A 49 -10.09 8.80 4.47
N ASN A 50 -9.40 7.76 4.00
CA ASN A 50 -8.28 7.96 3.05
C ASN A 50 -8.76 8.41 1.66
N THR A 51 -9.92 7.95 1.19
CA THR A 51 -10.55 8.43 -0.05
C THR A 51 -11.02 9.89 0.02
N ALA A 52 -11.29 10.42 1.22
CA ALA A 52 -11.65 11.81 1.44
C ALA A 52 -10.42 12.72 1.67
N ALA A 53 -9.26 12.14 1.97
CA ALA A 53 -8.01 12.86 2.18
C ALA A 53 -7.36 13.30 0.85
N PRO A 54 -6.36 14.21 0.89
CA PRO A 54 -5.56 14.54 -0.28
C PRO A 54 -5.00 13.30 -0.98
N GLY A 55 -5.14 13.26 -2.31
CA GLY A 55 -4.81 12.10 -3.15
C GLY A 55 -5.95 11.11 -3.35
N ARG A 56 -7.05 11.22 -2.59
CA ARG A 56 -8.33 10.54 -2.83
C ARG A 56 -8.23 9.02 -3.03
N VAL A 57 -7.33 8.38 -2.29
CA VAL A 57 -7.11 6.94 -2.39
C VAL A 57 -6.74 6.36 -1.04
N GLY A 58 -7.34 5.21 -0.74
CA GLY A 58 -7.02 4.40 0.43
C GLY A 58 -6.59 3.01 0.01
N TYR A 59 -5.48 2.54 0.56
CA TYR A 59 -5.02 1.17 0.41
C TYR A 59 -5.11 0.46 1.75
N VAL A 60 -5.42 -0.82 1.75
CA VAL A 60 -5.27 -1.67 2.93
C VAL A 60 -4.07 -2.57 2.68
N THR A 61 -3.10 -2.52 3.60
CA THR A 61 -2.00 -3.47 3.59
C THR A 61 -2.20 -4.57 4.63
N GLU A 62 -1.65 -5.74 4.37
CA GLU A 62 -1.54 -6.88 5.27
C GLU A 62 -0.06 -7.20 5.49
N PHE A 63 0.30 -7.51 6.72
CA PHE A 63 1.66 -7.94 7.07
C PHE A 63 1.64 -8.79 8.34
N GLU A 64 2.72 -9.53 8.56
CA GLU A 64 2.91 -10.37 9.73
C GLU A 64 4.07 -9.85 10.58
N VAL A 65 3.90 -9.90 11.90
CA VAL A 65 4.91 -9.53 12.90
C VAL A 65 5.12 -10.73 13.81
N ASP A 66 6.32 -10.96 14.31
CA ASP A 66 6.57 -11.96 15.36
C ASP A 66 5.59 -11.81 16.54
N ASP A 67 4.97 -12.92 16.97
CA ASP A 67 3.94 -12.89 18.03
C ASP A 67 4.49 -12.40 19.37
N ALA A 68 5.72 -12.78 19.73
CA ALA A 68 6.33 -12.40 21.00
C ALA A 68 6.69 -10.91 21.01
N VAL A 69 7.05 -10.35 19.85
CA VAL A 69 7.19 -8.92 19.69
C VAL A 69 5.80 -8.27 19.80
N ALA A 70 4.84 -8.64 18.94
CA ALA A 70 3.50 -8.05 18.90
C ALA A 70 2.76 -8.05 20.25
N ALA A 71 2.96 -9.07 21.08
CA ALA A 71 2.36 -9.19 22.40
C ALA A 71 2.81 -8.11 23.41
N ARG A 72 3.87 -7.36 23.13
CA ARG A 72 4.35 -6.26 23.99
C ARG A 72 3.41 -5.05 23.99
N TRP A 73 2.57 -4.91 22.96
CA TRP A 73 1.64 -3.80 22.83
C TRP A 73 0.22 -4.28 23.13
N PRO A 74 -0.44 -3.74 24.16
CA PRO A 74 -1.80 -4.12 24.47
C PRO A 74 -2.76 -3.77 23.34
N ARG A 75 -3.69 -4.69 23.06
CA ARG A 75 -4.80 -4.43 22.14
C ARG A 75 -5.68 -3.30 22.67
N GLN A 76 -5.88 -2.29 21.85
CA GLN A 76 -6.79 -1.19 22.11
C GLN A 76 -8.08 -1.42 21.33
N VAL A 77 -9.22 -1.06 21.93
CA VAL A 77 -10.52 -1.04 21.26
C VAL A 77 -10.97 0.41 21.17
N VAL A 78 -11.06 0.96 19.95
CA VAL A 78 -11.40 2.37 19.72
C VAL A 78 -12.80 2.53 19.14
N GLY A 79 -13.76 2.83 20.00
CA GLY A 79 -15.17 2.95 19.61
C GLY A 79 -15.87 1.60 19.58
N ALA A 80 -16.17 1.07 18.39
CA ALA A 80 -16.88 -0.21 18.28
C ALA A 80 -15.97 -1.40 18.64
N SER A 81 -16.57 -2.49 19.14
CA SER A 81 -15.83 -3.70 19.55
C SER A 81 -14.93 -4.32 18.47
N VAL A 82 -15.20 -4.06 17.19
CA VAL A 82 -14.39 -4.53 16.05
C VAL A 82 -13.23 -3.61 15.69
N HIS A 83 -13.15 -2.42 16.29
CA HIS A 83 -12.10 -1.44 16.02
C HIS A 83 -10.90 -1.70 16.93
N GLU A 84 -10.16 -2.75 16.58
CA GLU A 84 -9.03 -3.22 17.35
C GLU A 84 -7.72 -2.79 16.71
N GLU A 85 -6.83 -2.20 17.51
CA GLU A 85 -5.53 -1.72 17.06
C GLU A 85 -4.43 -1.92 18.12
N LEU A 86 -3.18 -1.90 17.68
CA LEU A 86 -2.02 -1.79 18.57
C LEU A 86 -1.56 -0.33 18.58
N TRP A 87 -1.05 0.14 19.71
CA TRP A 87 -0.37 1.44 19.78
C TRP A 87 1.12 1.21 20.02
N VAL A 88 1.89 1.27 18.94
CA VAL A 88 3.35 1.14 18.96
C VAL A 88 3.95 2.55 19.05
N PRO A 89 4.72 2.88 20.09
CA PRO A 89 5.38 4.18 20.16
C PRO A 89 6.26 4.43 18.92
N ALA A 90 6.32 5.67 18.45
CA ALA A 90 7.08 6.03 17.25
C ALA A 90 8.56 5.61 17.36
N GLU A 91 9.15 5.73 18.55
CA GLU A 91 10.52 5.32 18.87
C GLU A 91 10.74 3.80 18.84
N ALA A 92 9.68 3.01 19.01
CA ALA A 92 9.71 1.54 18.95
C ALA A 92 9.45 1.01 17.53
N LEU A 93 9.08 1.86 16.57
CA LEU A 93 8.82 1.46 15.19
C LEU A 93 10.01 0.77 14.50
N PRO A 94 11.29 1.15 14.74
CA PRO A 94 12.43 0.40 14.21
C PRO A 94 12.48 -1.05 14.70
N GLU A 95 12.21 -1.28 15.99
CA GLU A 95 12.13 -2.64 16.56
C GLU A 95 10.95 -3.42 15.96
N PHE A 96 9.80 -2.77 15.84
CA PHE A 96 8.62 -3.35 15.21
C PHE A 96 8.88 -3.78 13.76
N ASN A 97 9.54 -2.92 12.98
CA ASN A 97 9.92 -3.22 11.60
C ASN A 97 10.92 -4.39 11.53
N ALA A 98 11.87 -4.48 12.46
CA ALA A 98 12.80 -5.60 12.53
C ALA A 98 12.12 -6.95 12.82
N ALA A 99 10.92 -6.92 13.41
CA ALA A 99 10.10 -8.08 13.71
C ALA A 99 9.08 -8.44 12.61
N LEU A 100 9.06 -7.70 11.50
CA LEU A 100 8.21 -8.04 10.35
C LEU A 100 8.65 -9.36 9.73
N VAL A 101 7.67 -10.22 9.45
CA VAL A 101 7.85 -11.51 8.78
C VAL A 101 7.38 -11.38 7.34
N GLY A 102 8.30 -11.60 6.40
CA GLY A 102 8.01 -11.51 4.96
C GLY A 102 7.92 -10.07 4.46
N LEU A 103 6.87 -9.80 3.68
CA LEU A 103 6.65 -8.51 3.00
C LEU A 103 5.29 -7.95 3.39
N ILE A 104 5.20 -6.63 3.41
CA ILE A 104 3.94 -5.90 3.45
C ILE A 104 3.26 -6.07 2.09
N ARG A 105 1.99 -6.50 2.07
CA ARG A 105 1.22 -6.72 0.85
C ARG A 105 0.03 -5.78 0.79
N VAL A 106 -0.29 -5.24 -0.38
CA VAL A 106 -1.55 -4.50 -0.59
C VAL A 106 -2.65 -5.53 -0.87
N VAL A 107 -3.72 -5.51 -0.06
CA VAL A 107 -4.84 -6.46 -0.16
C VAL A 107 -6.14 -5.82 -0.61
N ASP A 108 -6.30 -4.50 -0.42
CA ASP A 108 -7.41 -3.72 -0.97
C ASP A 108 -6.96 -2.33 -1.42
N ALA A 109 -7.71 -1.75 -2.35
CA ALA A 109 -7.60 -0.36 -2.74
C ALA A 109 -8.99 0.29 -2.86
N PHE A 110 -9.10 1.58 -2.63
CA PHE A 110 -10.35 2.33 -2.69
C PHE A 110 -10.06 3.70 -3.30
N TYR A 111 -10.90 4.15 -4.22
CA TYR A 111 -10.70 5.37 -4.98
C TYR A 111 -11.88 6.30 -4.73
N GLY A 112 -11.57 7.52 -4.27
CA GLY A 112 -12.57 8.56 -4.05
C GLY A 112 -12.99 9.24 -5.35
N GLU A 113 -14.09 9.98 -5.30
CA GLU A 113 -14.56 10.79 -6.43
C GLU A 113 -13.49 11.80 -6.87
N GLY A 114 -13.18 11.84 -8.16
CA GLY A 114 -12.15 12.73 -8.72
C GLY A 114 -10.72 12.23 -8.47
N PHE A 115 -10.52 10.95 -8.17
CA PHE A 115 -9.18 10.36 -8.11
C PHE A 115 -8.46 10.47 -9.46
N THR A 116 -7.27 11.08 -9.45
CA THR A 116 -6.39 11.22 -10.61
C THR A 116 -5.12 10.38 -10.51
N GLY A 117 -4.79 9.87 -9.32
CA GLY A 117 -3.52 9.21 -9.04
C GLY A 117 -2.31 10.15 -8.97
N LEU A 118 -1.15 9.54 -8.75
CA LEU A 118 0.15 10.20 -8.78
C LEU A 118 0.54 10.50 -10.24
N VAL A 119 0.53 11.78 -10.61
CA VAL A 119 0.92 12.25 -11.95
C VAL A 119 2.39 12.66 -11.93
N PRO A 120 3.31 11.90 -12.57
CA PRO A 120 4.71 12.29 -12.66
C PRO A 120 4.91 13.53 -13.51
N GLU A 121 5.98 14.26 -13.25
CA GLU A 121 6.41 15.39 -14.09
C GLU A 121 7.28 14.94 -15.27
N THR A 122 7.91 13.77 -15.17
CA THR A 122 8.87 13.24 -16.15
C THR A 122 8.65 11.75 -16.41
N GLY A 123 9.29 11.24 -17.46
CA GLY A 123 9.19 9.84 -17.87
C GLY A 123 7.97 9.54 -18.74
N PRO A 124 7.76 8.26 -19.11
CA PRO A 124 6.69 7.84 -20.04
C PRO A 124 5.28 8.11 -19.52
N LEU A 125 5.13 8.32 -18.21
CA LEU A 125 3.84 8.57 -17.55
C LEU A 125 3.58 10.06 -17.26
N ALA A 126 4.47 10.95 -17.70
CA ALA A 126 4.41 12.37 -17.36
C ALA A 126 3.10 13.04 -17.79
N GLY A 127 2.48 13.79 -16.88
CA GLY A 127 1.25 14.55 -17.15
C GLY A 127 -0.01 13.71 -17.38
N LEU A 128 0.08 12.37 -17.25
CA LEU A 128 -1.04 11.47 -17.42
C LEU A 128 -1.64 11.11 -16.05
N ASP A 129 -2.97 11.14 -15.95
CA ASP A 129 -3.67 10.59 -14.80
C ASP A 129 -3.56 9.05 -14.77
N ALA A 130 -3.92 8.43 -13.64
CA ALA A 130 -3.82 6.98 -13.47
C ALA A 130 -4.59 6.21 -14.56
N VAL A 131 -5.70 6.71 -15.06
CA VAL A 131 -6.48 6.04 -16.11
C VAL A 131 -5.72 6.06 -17.44
N ALA A 132 -5.20 7.23 -17.84
CA ALA A 132 -4.44 7.40 -19.07
C ALA A 132 -3.09 6.67 -19.04
N GLN A 133 -2.41 6.64 -17.88
CA GLN A 133 -1.18 5.90 -17.68
C GLN A 133 -1.31 4.42 -18.05
N ARG A 134 -2.49 3.80 -17.82
CA ARG A 134 -2.73 2.38 -18.13
C ARG A 134 -2.36 2.02 -19.56
N ALA A 135 -2.72 2.86 -20.54
CA ALA A 135 -2.46 2.56 -21.94
C ALA A 135 -0.95 2.50 -22.25
N VAL A 136 -0.17 3.40 -21.62
CA VAL A 136 1.29 3.43 -21.76
C VAL A 136 1.91 2.19 -21.12
N VAL A 137 1.49 1.85 -19.90
CA VAL A 137 2.00 0.67 -19.18
C VAL A 137 1.67 -0.63 -19.89
N VAL A 138 0.46 -0.76 -20.46
CA VAL A 138 0.07 -1.95 -21.21
C VAL A 138 0.89 -2.10 -22.49
N ALA A 139 1.26 -0.99 -23.13
CA ALA A 139 2.05 -1.02 -24.36
C ALA A 139 3.53 -1.38 -24.12
N ASP A 140 4.10 -0.93 -23.00
CA ASP A 140 5.48 -1.24 -22.62
C ASP A 140 5.65 -1.33 -21.08
N PRO A 141 5.32 -2.51 -20.49
CA PRO A 141 5.42 -2.71 -19.04
C PRO A 141 6.83 -2.55 -18.50
N GLU A 142 7.84 -2.98 -19.27
CA GLU A 142 9.23 -2.97 -18.83
C GLU A 142 9.76 -1.54 -18.70
N ALA A 143 9.58 -0.69 -19.73
CA ALA A 143 9.99 0.70 -19.69
C ALA A 143 9.23 1.48 -18.59
N ALA A 144 7.94 1.22 -18.43
CA ALA A 144 7.15 1.86 -17.38
C ALA A 144 7.67 1.52 -15.98
N VAL A 145 7.98 0.25 -15.70
CA VAL A 145 8.58 -0.16 -14.41
C VAL A 145 9.98 0.43 -14.24
N ALA A 146 10.77 0.51 -15.32
CA ALA A 146 12.11 1.08 -15.30
C ALA A 146 12.15 2.55 -14.88
N GLU A 147 11.26 3.34 -15.49
CA GLU A 147 11.33 4.80 -15.43
C GLU A 147 10.34 5.41 -14.44
N CYS A 148 9.22 4.72 -14.17
CA CYS A 148 8.14 5.19 -13.30
C CYS A 148 7.65 4.09 -12.33
N PRO A 149 8.53 3.44 -11.55
CA PRO A 149 8.16 2.28 -10.74
C PRO A 149 7.09 2.59 -9.68
N VAL A 150 7.11 3.79 -9.09
CA VAL A 150 6.19 4.18 -8.01
C VAL A 150 4.76 4.40 -8.52
N PRO A 151 4.49 5.23 -9.54
CA PRO A 151 3.15 5.31 -10.13
C PRO A 151 2.64 3.96 -10.62
N VAL A 152 3.50 3.16 -11.27
CA VAL A 152 3.15 1.82 -11.75
C VAL A 152 2.67 0.92 -10.62
N PHE A 153 3.40 0.90 -9.51
CA PHE A 153 3.01 0.17 -8.31
C PHE A 153 1.70 0.65 -7.69
N LEU A 154 1.57 1.96 -7.46
CA LEU A 154 0.41 2.53 -6.79
C LEU A 154 -0.87 2.34 -7.60
N HIS A 155 -0.78 2.45 -8.93
CA HIS A 155 -1.95 2.42 -9.81
C HIS A 155 -2.31 1.03 -10.30
N TYR A 156 -1.41 0.06 -10.17
CA TYR A 156 -1.67 -1.32 -10.59
C TYR A 156 -3.02 -1.88 -10.10
N PRO A 157 -3.43 -1.73 -8.81
CA PRO A 157 -4.73 -2.25 -8.37
C PRO A 157 -5.93 -1.60 -9.09
N LEU A 158 -5.81 -0.35 -9.55
CA LEU A 158 -6.85 0.31 -10.35
C LEU A 158 -6.93 -0.35 -11.73
N TRP A 159 -5.78 -0.55 -12.37
CA TRP A 159 -5.71 -1.12 -13.72
C TRP A 159 -6.21 -2.55 -13.80
N VAL A 160 -5.98 -3.35 -12.76
CA VAL A 160 -6.57 -4.69 -12.63
C VAL A 160 -8.10 -4.61 -12.62
N ARG A 161 -8.69 -3.69 -11.84
CA ARG A 161 -10.16 -3.48 -11.79
C ARG A 161 -10.74 -2.97 -13.11
N MET A 162 -9.97 -2.17 -13.85
CA MET A 162 -10.37 -1.69 -15.18
C MET A 162 -10.32 -2.79 -16.25
N GLY A 163 -9.63 -3.90 -15.99
CA GLY A 163 -9.56 -5.07 -16.87
C GLY A 163 -8.20 -5.76 -16.82
N ALA A 164 -8.22 -7.05 -16.52
CA ALA A 164 -7.07 -7.95 -16.56
C ALA A 164 -6.59 -8.23 -18.01
N GLY A 165 -5.36 -8.71 -18.17
CA GLY A 165 -4.78 -9.08 -19.47
C GLY A 165 -3.33 -9.57 -19.36
N GLU A 166 -2.77 -10.05 -20.49
CA GLU A 166 -1.43 -10.65 -20.56
C GLU A 166 -0.31 -9.71 -20.07
N TRP A 167 -0.49 -8.39 -20.24
CA TRP A 167 0.42 -7.35 -19.74
C TRP A 167 0.73 -7.46 -18.24
N GLN A 168 -0.13 -8.10 -17.44
CA GLN A 168 0.10 -8.27 -16.00
C GLN A 168 1.27 -9.21 -15.72
N ASP A 169 1.45 -10.25 -16.54
CA ASP A 169 2.54 -11.21 -16.35
C ASP A 169 3.87 -10.60 -16.79
N ASP A 170 3.88 -9.83 -17.89
CA ASP A 170 5.03 -9.05 -18.33
C ASP A 170 5.43 -7.99 -17.28
N LEU A 171 4.44 -7.29 -16.72
CA LEU A 171 4.66 -6.30 -15.67
C LEU A 171 5.21 -6.94 -14.38
N ARG A 172 4.68 -8.10 -13.99
CA ARG A 172 5.20 -8.88 -12.85
C ARG A 172 6.61 -9.39 -13.12
N ALA A 173 6.93 -9.81 -14.34
CA ALA A 173 8.27 -10.21 -14.73
C ALA A 173 9.26 -9.02 -14.63
N ALA A 174 8.88 -7.86 -15.18
CA ALA A 174 9.66 -6.62 -15.08
C ALA A 174 9.91 -6.20 -13.61
N TRP A 175 8.89 -6.33 -12.75
CA TRP A 175 9.09 -6.19 -11.30
C TRP A 175 9.97 -7.28 -10.71
N GLY A 176 9.83 -8.55 -11.09
CA GLY A 176 10.65 -9.65 -10.58
C GLY A 176 12.15 -9.47 -10.87
N GLU A 177 12.50 -8.82 -11.97
CA GLU A 177 13.89 -8.53 -12.30
C GLU A 177 14.44 -7.35 -11.50
N ARG A 178 13.66 -6.27 -11.37
CA ARG A 178 14.14 -4.97 -10.86
C ARG A 178 13.73 -4.68 -9.41
N HIS A 179 12.66 -5.31 -8.96
CA HIS A 179 11.96 -5.08 -7.71
C HIS A 179 11.34 -6.36 -7.14
N ARG A 180 12.16 -7.37 -6.87
CA ARG A 180 11.78 -8.72 -6.38
C ARG A 180 10.81 -8.76 -5.19
N HIS A 181 10.64 -7.64 -4.49
CA HIS A 181 9.73 -7.49 -3.36
C HIS A 181 8.28 -7.13 -3.75
N ILE A 182 7.96 -6.80 -5.01
CA ILE A 182 6.60 -6.38 -5.43
C ILE A 182 5.80 -7.53 -6.06
N ALA A 183 6.43 -8.64 -6.44
CA ALA A 183 5.81 -9.70 -7.25
C ALA A 183 4.58 -10.40 -6.63
N LEU A 184 4.14 -9.99 -5.44
CA LEU A 184 3.08 -10.61 -4.64
C LEU A 184 1.85 -9.71 -4.45
N LEU A 185 1.59 -8.76 -5.37
CA LEU A 185 0.31 -8.03 -5.37
C LEU A 185 -0.84 -8.98 -5.76
N GLU A 186 -1.36 -9.68 -4.75
CA GLU A 186 -2.66 -10.34 -4.78
C GLU A 186 -3.73 -9.27 -4.54
N VAL A 187 -4.10 -8.55 -5.59
CA VAL A 187 -5.28 -7.70 -5.53
C VAL A 187 -6.47 -8.65 -5.43
N GLY A 188 -6.96 -8.88 -4.20
CA GLY A 188 -8.20 -9.59 -4.00
C GLY A 188 -9.34 -8.79 -4.65
N ASP A 189 -10.30 -9.50 -5.23
CA ASP A 189 -11.54 -8.90 -5.72
C ASP A 189 -12.22 -8.17 -4.56
N ALA A 190 -12.07 -6.85 -4.52
CA ALA A 190 -12.95 -6.01 -3.73
C ALA A 190 -14.24 -5.89 -4.54
N GLY A 191 -15.16 -6.83 -4.27
CA GLY A 191 -16.53 -6.76 -4.73
C GLY A 191 -17.30 -5.56 -4.18
#